data_AF-A0A7J4T9I9-F1
#
_entry.id   AF-A0A7J4T9I9-F1
#
_cell.length_a   1.000
_cell.length_b   1.000
_cell.length_c   1.000
_cell.angle_alpha   90.00
_cell.angle_beta   90.00
_cell.angle_gamma   90.00
#
_symmetry.space_group_name_H-M   'P 1'
#
loop_
_entity.id
_entity.type
_entity.pdbx_description
1 polymer ?
#
loop_
_entity_poly.entity_id
_entity_poly.type
_entity_poly.pdbx_seq_one_letter_code
_entity_poly.pdbx_strand_id
1 'polypeptide(L)' 'MQPNKREQLLVIWLIASSFGIMFAIISWIQEAGLIPNSEELGVWKGVIAFVTGLILYWFLAKEIPGGPNDK' A
#
# COMPACT_ATOMS: atom_id res chain seq x y z
N MET A 1 -5.24 -1.01 -26.91
CA MET A 1 -4.30 0.11 -26.64
C MET A 1 -3.26 -0.44 -25.68
N GLN A 2 -2.01 -0.60 -26.10
CA GLN A 2 -0.95 -1.10 -25.22
C GLN A 2 -0.76 -0.08 -24.09
N PRO A 3 -0.71 -0.49 -22.81
CA PRO A 3 -0.46 0.46 -21.72
C PRO A 3 0.91 1.10 -21.92
N ASN A 4 0.97 2.42 -21.76
CA ASN A 4 2.20 3.18 -21.96
C ASN A 4 3.20 2.81 -20.85
N LYS A 5 4.51 2.72 -21.15
CA LYS A 5 5.53 2.37 -20.14
C LYS A 5 5.49 3.28 -18.89
N ARG A 6 5.07 4.55 -19.06
CA ARG A 6 4.85 5.49 -17.95
C ARG A 6 3.70 5.07 -17.04
N GLU A 7 2.60 4.58 -17.60
CA GLU A 7 1.44 4.10 -16.82
C GLU A 7 1.81 2.89 -15.98
N GLN A 8 2.59 1.96 -16.53
CA GLN A 8 3.07 0.79 -15.79
C GLN A 8 3.95 1.19 -14.59
N LEU A 9 4.87 2.15 -14.79
CA LEU A 9 5.71 2.68 -13.72
C LEU A 9 4.88 3.40 -12.65
N LEU A 10 3.85 4.15 -13.07
CA LEU A 10 2.93 4.81 -12.15
C LEU A 10 2.14 3.79 -11.31
N VAL A 11 1.61 2.73 -11.92
CA VAL A 11 0.91 1.65 -11.20
C VAL A 11 1.81 1.01 -10.16
N ILE A 12 3.04 0.64 -10.54
CA ILE A 12 4.01 0.03 -9.62
C ILE A 12 4.35 1.00 -8.47
N TRP A 13 4.54 2.28 -8.80
CA TRP A 13 4.82 3.32 -7.80
C TRP A 13 3.67 3.50 -6.80
N LEU A 14 2.43 3.50 -7.27
CA LEU A 14 1.24 3.64 -6.42
C LEU A 14 1.03 2.42 -5.52
N ILE A 15 1.29 1.21 -6.02
CA ILE A 15 1.25 -0.02 -5.20
C ILE A 15 2.33 0.01 -4.12
N ALA A 16 3.57 0.34 -4.48
CA ALA A 16 4.68 0.45 -3.52
C ALA A 16 4.42 1.52 -2.46
N SER A 17 3.85 2.66 -2.87
CA SER A 17 3.47 3.74 -1.96
C SER A 17 2.35 3.31 -1.01
N SER A 18 1.31 2.64 -1.54
CA SER A 18 0.19 2.15 -0.74
C SER A 18 0.62 1.12 0.31
N PHE A 19 1.55 0.23 -0.07
CA PHE A 19 2.20 -0.69 0.87
C PHE A 19 2.97 0.07 1.97
N GLY A 20 3.82 1.04 1.60
CA GLY A 20 4.60 1.81 2.55
C GLY A 20 3.74 2.57 3.57
N ILE A 21 2.65 3.18 3.11
CA ILE A 21 1.69 3.90 3.96
C ILE A 21 1.06 2.93 4.98
N MET A 22 0.57 1.78 4.54
CA MET A 22 -0.04 0.81 5.46
C MET A 22 0.97 0.21 6.43
N PHE A 23 2.22 -0.01 5.99
CA PHE A 23 3.30 -0.45 6.87
C PHE A 23 3.59 0.59 7.97
N ALA A 24 3.60 1.88 7.63
CA ALA A 24 3.78 2.97 8.59
C ALA A 24 2.61 3.04 9.59
N ILE A 25 1.36 2.97 9.12
CA ILE A 25 0.17 2.95 9.98
C ILE A 25 0.23 1.79 10.97
N ILE A 26 0.52 0.58 10.50
CA ILE A 26 0.65 -0.60 11.39
C ILE A 26 1.78 -0.39 12.39
N SER A 27 2.89 0.23 11.99
CA SER A 27 4.00 0.55 12.91
C SER A 27 3.57 1.51 14.01
N TRP A 28 2.81 2.56 13.69
CA TRP A 28 2.27 3.47 14.71
C TRP A 28 1.26 2.80 15.64
N ILE A 29 0.43 1.89 15.13
CA ILE A 29 -0.51 1.13 15.98
C ILE A 29 0.26 0.19 16.94
N GLN A 30 1.38 -0.39 16.50
CA GLN A 30 2.28 -1.16 17.37
C GLN A 30 2.92 -0.28 18.44
N GLU A 31 3.46 0.88 18.05
CA GLU A 31 4.06 1.86 18.98
C GLU A 31 3.05 2.37 20.01
N ALA A 32 1.78 2.49 19.63
CA ALA A 32 0.69 2.87 20.53
C ALA A 32 0.25 1.75 21.51
N GLY A 33 0.82 0.54 21.39
CA GLY A 33 0.49 -0.60 22.24
C GLY A 33 -0.91 -1.19 22.00
N LEU A 34 -1.54 -0.87 20.86
CA LEU A 34 -2.88 -1.35 20.51
C LEU A 34 -2.90 -2.76 19.92
N ILE A 35 -1.76 -3.21 19.38
CA ILE A 35 -1.56 -4.55 18.83
C ILE A 35 -0.23 -5.15 19.35
N PRO A 36 -0.06 -6.48 19.32
CA PRO A 36 1.13 -7.13 19.86
C PRO A 36 2.43 -6.61 19.26
N ASN A 37 3.49 -6.64 20.07
CA ASN A 37 4.81 -6.12 19.69
C ASN A 37 5.39 -6.83 18.46
N SER A 38 6.29 -6.13 17.77
CA SER A 38 6.90 -6.54 16.50
C SER A 38 7.57 -7.92 16.53
N GLU A 39 8.02 -8.39 17.70
CA GLU A 39 8.62 -9.72 17.89
C GLU A 39 7.62 -10.86 17.68
N GLU A 40 6.33 -10.67 18.00
CA GLU A 40 5.29 -11.69 17.76
C GLU A 40 4.72 -11.65 16.35
N LEU A 41 4.63 -10.46 15.74
CA LEU A 41 4.07 -10.29 14.41
C LEU A 41 5.07 -10.62 13.29
N GLY A 42 6.38 -10.48 13.51
CA GLY A 42 7.43 -10.92 12.57
C GLY A 42 7.12 -10.60 11.09
N VAL A 43 7.22 -11.63 10.23
CA VAL A 43 6.93 -11.54 8.78
C VAL A 43 5.46 -11.21 8.49
N TRP A 44 4.54 -11.57 9.39
CA TRP A 44 3.10 -11.33 9.20
C TRP A 44 2.74 -9.85 9.15
N LYS A 45 3.51 -8.98 9.83
CA LYS A 45 3.35 -7.52 9.68
C LYS A 45 3.46 -7.09 8.21
N GLY A 46 4.47 -7.59 7.50
CA GLY A 46 4.68 -7.29 6.09
C GLY A 46 3.55 -7.79 5.20
N VAL A 47 3.06 -9.01 5.48
CA VAL A 47 1.93 -9.60 4.74
C VAL A 47 0.65 -8.78 4.96
N ILE A 48 0.35 -8.40 6.20
CA ILE A 48 -0.82 -7.57 6.53
C ILE A 48 -0.70 -6.19 5.87
N ALA A 49 0.48 -5.55 5.94
CA ALA A 49 0.73 -4.29 5.26
C ALA A 49 0.56 -4.39 3.74
N PHE A 50 0.94 -5.52 3.14
CA PHE A 50 0.76 -5.76 1.71
C PHE A 50 -0.71 -5.92 1.32
N VAL A 51 -1.46 -6.77 2.03
CA VAL A 51 -2.90 -6.97 1.76
C VAL A 51 -3.68 -5.67 1.96
N THR A 52 -3.45 -4.98 3.08
CA THR A 52 -4.09 -3.70 3.35
C THR A 52 -3.64 -2.61 2.38
N GLY A 53 -2.37 -2.61 1.95
CA GLY A 53 -1.85 -1.71 0.93
C GLY A 53 -2.49 -1.92 -0.44
N LEU A 54 -2.79 -3.17 -0.83
CA LEU A 54 -3.54 -3.47 -2.05
C LEU A 54 -4.98 -2.97 -1.97
N ILE A 55 -5.63 -3.09 -0.80
CA ILE A 55 -6.95 -2.52 -0.56
C ILE A 55 -6.89 -0.99 -0.72
N LEU A 56 -5.93 -0.33 -0.09
CA LEU A 56 -5.73 1.12 -0.21
C LEU A 56 -5.47 1.55 -1.65
N TYR A 57 -4.67 0.77 -2.40
CA TYR A 57 -4.45 1.03 -3.82
C TYR A 57 -5.78 1.00 -4.60
N TRP A 58 -6.58 -0.04 -4.41
CA TRP A 58 -7.84 -0.23 -5.14
C TRP A 58 -8.89 0.84 -4.86
N PHE A 59 -9.04 1.26 -3.60
CA PHE A 59 -10.08 2.21 -3.21
C PHE A 59 -9.67 3.68 -3.33
N LEU A 60 -8.37 3.98 -3.23
CA LEU A 60 -7.89 5.36 -3.20
C LEU A 60 -6.91 5.63 -4.34
N ALA A 61 -5.77 4.93 -4.37
CA ALA A 61 -4.66 5.29 -5.26
C ALA A 61 -4.99 5.12 -6.75
N LYS A 62 -5.86 4.15 -7.07
CA LYS A 62 -6.30 3.83 -8.43
C LYS A 62 -7.17 4.94 -9.06
N GLU A 63 -7.88 5.71 -8.24
CA GLU A 63 -8.85 6.74 -8.63
C GLU A 63 -8.27 8.16 -8.56
N ILE A 64 -6.97 8.31 -8.27
CA ILE A 64 -6.31 9.62 -8.18
C ILE A 64 -6.29 10.29 -9.57
N PRO A 65 -6.60 11.61 -9.68
CA PRO A 65 -6.46 12.36 -10.93
C PRO A 65 -5.03 12.31 -11.48
N GLY A 66 -4.87 12.09 -12.79
CA GLY A 66 -3.60 11.76 -13.44
C GLY A 66 -3.17 10.29 -13.25
N GLY A 67 -4.05 9.46 -12.71
CA GLY A 67 -3.86 8.04 -12.46
C GLY A 67 -4.13 7.15 -13.68
N PRO A 68 -3.89 5.83 -13.55
CA PRO A 68 -4.04 4.88 -14.66
C PRO A 68 -5.48 4.75 -15.22
N ASN A 69 -6.50 5.18 -14.47
CA ASN A 69 -7.91 5.17 -14.90
C ASN A 69 -8.46 6.56 -15.21
N ASP A 70 -7.63 7.61 -15.14
CA ASP A 70 -8.03 8.95 -15.57
C ASP A 70 -7.98 9.00 -17.11
N LYS A 71 -9.13 8.75 -17.75
CA LYS A 71 -9.33 8.74 -19.20
C LYS A 71 -10.44 9.68 -19.60
#